data_AF-W7G110-F1
#
_entry.id   AF-W7G110-F1
#
_cell.length_a   1.000
_cell.length_b   1.000
_cell.length_c   1.000
_cell.angle_alpha   90.00
_cell.angle_beta   90.00
_cell.angle_gamma   90.00
#
_symmetry.space_group_name_H-M   'P 1'
#
loop_
_entity.id
_entity.type
_entity.pdbx_description
1 polymer ?
#
loop_
_entity_poly.entity_id
_entity_poly.type
_entity_poly.pdbx_seq_one_letter_code
_entity_poly.pdbx_strand_id
1 'polypeptide(L)'
;MSSDNKVINNLQYEKYDNIALFVAFLCGLILGLVINYYKSMKKKVIKIKEVCETFDLKYKTDCKMVFCVRTDIKMTKGKICSQCCHACLSVYEKILKRNNKIKDELQQKNSLTYFDVWKKTGQKKIVLKISSLEEMFEIESKAQKENLITSIIVDAGRTQIEPNTETVIAIEPVPDEIVNKITGDLKLL
;
A
#
# COMPACT_ATOMS: atom_id res chain seq x y z
N MET A 1 68.89 36.08 -35.56
CA MET A 1 68.93 34.84 -34.74
C MET A 1 68.25 34.97 -33.37
N SER A 2 68.15 36.15 -32.75
CA SER A 2 67.49 36.32 -31.43
C SER A 2 65.96 36.55 -31.52
N SER A 3 65.45 37.25 -32.55
CA SER A 3 64.00 37.50 -32.71
C SER A 3 63.21 36.26 -33.12
N ASP A 4 63.74 35.46 -34.04
CA ASP A 4 63.02 34.32 -34.61
C ASP A 4 62.83 33.20 -33.57
N ASN A 5 63.83 32.97 -32.70
CA ASN A 5 63.72 32.04 -31.58
C ASN A 5 62.69 32.50 -30.53
N LYS A 6 62.53 33.81 -30.32
CA LYS A 6 61.52 34.35 -29.38
C LYS A 6 60.10 34.19 -29.93
N VAL A 7 59.92 34.38 -31.24
CA VAL A 7 58.63 34.14 -31.93
C VAL A 7 58.27 32.65 -31.93
N ILE A 8 59.23 31.77 -32.23
CA ILE A 8 59.02 30.30 -32.20
C ILE A 8 58.65 29.83 -30.79
N ASN A 9 59.35 30.31 -29.76
CA ASN A 9 59.03 29.95 -28.37
C ASN A 9 57.63 30.45 -27.97
N ASN A 10 57.26 31.68 -28.29
CA ASN A 10 55.92 32.21 -28.00
C ASN A 10 54.81 31.43 -28.72
N LEU A 11 55.00 31.05 -29.99
CA LEU A 11 54.08 30.19 -30.73
C LEU A 11 53.97 28.79 -30.10
N GLN A 12 55.06 28.26 -29.55
CA GLN A 12 55.06 27.01 -28.81
C GLN A 12 54.23 27.14 -27.51
N TYR A 13 54.43 28.21 -26.73
CA TYR A 13 53.69 28.47 -25.51
C TYR A 13 52.18 28.61 -25.75
N GLU A 14 51.76 29.41 -26.75
CA GLU A 14 50.34 29.52 -27.10
C GLU A 14 49.72 28.18 -27.52
N LYS A 15 50.49 27.32 -28.20
CA LYS A 15 50.03 25.98 -28.57
C LYS A 15 49.84 25.08 -27.34
N TYR A 16 50.75 25.13 -26.38
CA TYR A 16 50.62 24.35 -25.13
C TYR A 16 49.44 24.83 -24.27
N ASP A 17 49.20 26.14 -24.18
CA ASP A 17 48.08 26.70 -23.42
C ASP A 17 46.73 26.29 -23.99
N ASN A 18 46.58 26.33 -25.33
CA ASN A 18 45.36 25.88 -26.00
C ASN A 18 45.10 24.37 -25.81
N ILE A 19 46.16 23.55 -25.82
CA ILE A 19 46.06 22.10 -25.52
C ILE A 19 45.62 21.89 -24.07
N ALA A 20 46.19 22.64 -23.12
CA ALA A 20 45.84 22.54 -21.70
C ALA A 20 44.37 22.91 -21.45
N LEU A 21 43.87 23.98 -22.08
CA LEU A 21 42.46 24.40 -22.04
C LEU A 21 41.53 23.32 -22.61
N PHE A 22 41.89 22.70 -23.73
CA PHE A 22 41.10 21.63 -24.33
C PHE A 22 41.05 20.37 -23.46
N VAL A 23 42.19 19.96 -22.88
CA VAL A 23 42.26 18.82 -21.95
C VAL A 23 41.43 19.11 -20.70
N ALA A 24 41.53 20.31 -20.12
CA ALA A 24 40.74 20.71 -18.96
C ALA A 24 39.23 20.68 -19.24
N PHE A 25 38.82 21.16 -20.42
CA PHE A 25 37.42 21.10 -20.86
C PHE A 25 36.93 19.65 -21.00
N LEU A 26 37.71 18.77 -21.64
CA LEU A 26 37.37 17.35 -21.77
C LEU A 26 37.28 16.64 -20.41
N CYS A 27 38.23 16.90 -19.51
CA CYS A 27 38.20 16.37 -18.16
C CYS A 27 36.96 16.84 -17.39
N GLY A 28 36.60 18.14 -17.49
CA GLY A 28 35.39 18.69 -16.88
C GLY A 28 34.11 18.06 -17.43
N LEU A 29 34.04 17.83 -18.74
CA LEU A 29 32.90 17.19 -19.40
C LEU A 29 32.75 15.72 -18.97
N ILE A 30 33.85 14.96 -18.96
CA ILE A 30 33.86 13.57 -18.49
C ILE A 30 33.44 13.51 -17.02
N LEU A 31 34.01 14.36 -16.16
CA LEU A 31 33.68 14.40 -14.74
C LEU A 31 32.20 14.72 -14.52
N GLY A 32 31.65 15.67 -15.27
CA GLY A 32 30.23 16.02 -15.25
C GLY A 32 29.32 14.84 -15.62
N LEU A 33 29.67 14.10 -16.68
CA LEU A 33 28.93 12.90 -17.09
C LEU A 33 29.01 11.80 -16.01
N VAL A 34 30.18 11.58 -15.42
CA VAL A 34 30.38 10.59 -14.34
C VAL A 34 29.57 10.96 -13.11
N ILE A 35 29.58 12.22 -12.68
CA ILE A 35 28.79 12.69 -11.53
C ILE A 35 27.30 12.53 -11.81
N ASN A 36 26.83 12.88 -13.02
CA ASN A 36 25.42 12.75 -13.38
C ASN A 36 24.99 11.26 -13.43
N TYR A 37 25.83 10.39 -13.99
CA TYR A 37 25.62 8.95 -13.98
C TYR A 37 25.54 8.41 -12.56
N TYR A 38 26.47 8.79 -11.69
CA TYR A 38 26.46 8.39 -10.28
C TYR A 38 25.19 8.86 -9.54
N LYS A 39 24.76 10.11 -9.76
CA LYS A 39 23.50 10.63 -9.20
C LYS A 39 22.28 9.84 -9.68
N SER A 40 22.22 9.52 -10.98
CA SER A 40 21.14 8.71 -11.57
C SER A 40 21.09 7.30 -10.98
N MET A 41 22.25 6.64 -10.84
CA MET A 41 22.36 5.32 -10.22
C MET A 41 21.95 5.35 -8.75
N LYS A 42 22.42 6.34 -7.97
CA LYS A 42 22.03 6.51 -6.56
C LYS A 42 20.52 6.63 -6.40
N LYS A 43 19.85 7.40 -7.28
CA LYS A 43 18.39 7.56 -7.27
C LYS A 43 17.66 6.24 -7.55
N LYS A 44 18.15 5.43 -8.50
CA LYS A 44 17.58 4.10 -8.79
C LYS A 44 17.73 3.14 -7.61
N VAL A 45 18.91 3.13 -6.97
CA VAL A 45 19.17 2.28 -5.80
C VAL A 45 18.26 2.62 -4.62
N ILE A 46 18.07 3.91 -4.33
CA ILE A 46 17.16 4.38 -3.27
C ILE A 46 15.73 3.88 -3.55
N LYS A 47 15.24 4.06 -4.79
CA LYS A 47 13.91 3.59 -5.19
C LYS A 47 13.75 2.08 -5.04
N ILE A 48 14.76 1.29 -5.41
CA ILE A 48 14.73 -0.17 -5.23
C ILE A 48 14.68 -0.51 -3.74
N LYS A 49 15.49 0.15 -2.92
CA LYS A 49 15.53 -0.07 -1.48
C LYS A 49 14.17 0.23 -0.81
N GLU A 50 13.54 1.35 -1.17
CA GLU A 50 12.19 1.69 -0.70
C GLU A 50 11.15 0.63 -1.08
N VAL A 51 11.20 0.13 -2.32
CA VAL A 51 10.29 -0.93 -2.78
C VAL A 51 10.52 -2.23 -2.00
N CYS A 52 11.78 -2.63 -1.79
CA CYS A 52 12.13 -3.81 -1.02
C CYS A 52 11.72 -3.70 0.45
N GLU A 53 11.93 -2.55 1.10
CA GLU A 53 11.51 -2.30 2.48
C GLU A 53 9.98 -2.33 2.61
N THR A 54 9.27 -1.70 1.68
CA THR A 54 7.80 -1.73 1.65
C THR A 54 7.28 -3.17 1.45
N PHE A 55 7.96 -3.97 0.63
CA PHE A 55 7.61 -5.37 0.40
C PHE A 55 7.85 -6.22 1.65
N ASP A 56 9.01 -6.10 2.30
CA ASP A 56 9.35 -6.87 3.51
C ASP A 56 8.42 -6.51 4.68
N LEU A 57 8.14 -5.21 4.87
CA LEU A 57 7.15 -4.74 5.85
C LEU A 57 5.78 -5.37 5.59
N LYS A 58 5.29 -5.28 4.35
CA LYS A 58 3.98 -5.80 3.98
C LYS A 58 3.87 -7.31 4.17
N TYR A 59 4.94 -8.06 3.95
CA TYR A 59 4.96 -9.51 4.13
C TYR A 59 5.10 -9.91 5.62
N LYS A 60 5.77 -9.11 6.44
CA LYS A 60 5.87 -9.31 7.89
C LYS A 60 4.62 -8.88 8.65
N THR A 61 3.84 -7.94 8.12
CA THR A 61 2.63 -7.47 8.78
C THR A 61 1.52 -8.52 8.77
N ASP A 62 1.12 -8.97 9.95
CA ASP A 62 -0.06 -9.81 10.14
C ASP A 62 -1.30 -8.99 9.75
N CYS A 63 -2.06 -9.51 8.78
CA CYS A 63 -3.28 -8.88 8.29
C CYS A 63 -4.49 -9.69 8.77
N LYS A 64 -5.57 -9.01 9.15
CA LYS A 64 -6.83 -9.65 9.58
C LYS A 64 -8.06 -8.98 8.99
N MET A 65 -9.07 -9.79 8.69
CA MET A 65 -10.43 -9.34 8.41
C MET A 65 -11.21 -9.34 9.72
N VAL A 66 -11.97 -8.28 9.99
CA VAL A 66 -12.73 -8.14 11.24
C VAL A 66 -14.23 -8.15 10.96
N PHE A 67 -14.98 -8.85 11.79
CA PHE A 67 -16.44 -8.94 11.76
C PHE A 67 -16.98 -8.42 13.08
N CYS A 68 -17.88 -7.44 13.05
CA CYS A 68 -18.55 -6.95 14.26
C CYS A 68 -20.02 -7.38 14.21
N VAL A 69 -20.41 -8.21 15.16
CA VAL A 69 -21.72 -8.86 15.23
C VAL A 69 -22.60 -8.16 16.25
N ARG A 70 -23.81 -7.80 15.84
CA ARG A 70 -24.84 -7.27 16.74
C ARG A 70 -25.33 -8.33 17.70
N THR A 71 -25.12 -8.09 18.98
CA THR A 71 -25.54 -9.00 20.06
C THR A 71 -26.89 -8.64 20.66
N ASP A 72 -27.37 -7.41 20.44
CA ASP A 72 -28.68 -6.92 20.86
C ASP A 72 -29.85 -7.70 20.20
N ILE A 73 -29.65 -8.18 18.98
CA ILE A 73 -30.67 -8.93 18.20
C ILE A 73 -30.65 -10.46 18.43
N LYS A 74 -29.90 -10.94 19.44
CA LYS A 74 -29.92 -12.32 19.96
C LYS A 74 -29.94 -13.44 18.90
N MET A 75 -29.06 -13.35 17.90
CA MET A 75 -28.92 -14.40 16.89
C MET A 75 -28.44 -15.73 17.49
N THR A 76 -28.92 -16.85 16.93
CA THR A 76 -28.37 -18.18 17.25
C THR A 76 -26.96 -18.34 16.67
N LYS A 77 -26.16 -19.24 17.25
CA LYS A 77 -24.77 -19.50 16.80
C LYS A 77 -24.67 -19.84 15.31
N GLY A 78 -25.59 -20.65 14.79
CA GLY A 78 -25.64 -21.01 13.38
C GLY A 78 -25.95 -19.82 12.47
N LYS A 79 -26.86 -18.94 12.90
CA LYS A 79 -27.19 -17.70 12.17
C LYS A 79 -26.01 -16.75 12.13
N ILE A 80 -25.33 -16.52 13.27
CA ILE A 80 -24.11 -15.71 13.35
C ILE A 80 -23.07 -16.20 12.33
N CYS A 81 -22.79 -17.51 12.32
CA CYS A 81 -21.83 -18.11 11.38
C CYS A 81 -22.22 -17.81 9.92
N SER A 82 -23.48 -18.04 9.56
CA SER A 82 -23.99 -17.74 8.22
C SER A 82 -23.84 -16.25 7.85
N GLN A 83 -24.19 -15.34 8.75
CA GLN A 83 -24.06 -13.89 8.50
C GLN A 83 -22.60 -13.45 8.35
N CYS A 84 -21.69 -13.97 9.17
CA CYS A 84 -20.25 -13.73 8.99
C CYS A 84 -19.73 -14.25 7.64
N CYS A 85 -20.19 -15.43 7.18
CA CYS A 85 -19.84 -15.94 5.86
C CYS A 85 -20.32 -15.02 4.73
N HIS A 86 -21.56 -14.52 4.82
CA HIS A 86 -22.08 -13.54 3.86
C HIS A 86 -21.24 -12.26 3.87
N ALA A 87 -20.93 -11.73 5.04
CA ALA A 87 -20.11 -10.52 5.19
C ALA A 87 -18.72 -10.69 4.57
N CYS A 88 -18.09 -11.85 4.80
CA CYS A 88 -16.78 -12.18 4.26
C CYS A 88 -16.81 -12.19 2.72
N LEU A 89 -17.80 -12.85 2.13
CA LEU A 89 -17.94 -12.95 0.67
C LEU A 89 -18.20 -11.58 0.05
N SER A 90 -19.10 -10.77 0.62
CA SER A 90 -19.39 -9.43 0.11
C SER A 90 -18.16 -8.51 0.14
N VAL A 91 -17.38 -8.54 1.22
CA VAL A 91 -16.12 -7.77 1.29
C VAL A 91 -15.11 -8.31 0.28
N TYR A 92 -14.96 -9.62 0.16
CA TYR A 92 -14.06 -10.27 -0.79
C TYR A 92 -14.35 -9.84 -2.25
N GLU A 93 -15.61 -9.86 -2.66
CA GLU A 93 -16.04 -9.43 -4.00
C GLU A 93 -15.77 -7.95 -4.26
N LYS A 94 -16.07 -7.08 -3.28
CA LYS A 94 -15.76 -5.64 -3.36
C LYS A 94 -14.26 -5.38 -3.53
N ILE A 95 -13.42 -6.11 -2.80
CA ILE A 95 -11.96 -6.00 -2.91
C ILE A 95 -11.49 -6.45 -4.30
N LEU A 96 -11.97 -7.59 -4.80
CA LEU A 96 -11.60 -8.07 -6.15
C LEU A 96 -11.98 -7.05 -7.22
N LYS A 97 -13.18 -6.49 -7.14
CA LYS A 97 -13.64 -5.44 -8.07
C LYS A 97 -12.74 -4.21 -8.03
N ARG A 98 -12.41 -3.71 -6.83
CA ARG A 98 -11.50 -2.57 -6.66
C ARG A 98 -10.11 -2.87 -7.21
N ASN A 99 -9.53 -4.03 -6.84
CA ASN A 99 -8.18 -4.40 -7.23
C ASN A 99 -8.05 -4.62 -8.75
N ASN A 100 -9.06 -5.19 -9.40
CA ASN A 100 -9.08 -5.34 -10.85
C ASN A 100 -9.11 -3.98 -11.56
N LYS A 101 -9.97 -3.07 -11.11
CA LYS A 101 -10.04 -1.70 -11.64
C LYS A 101 -8.68 -0.97 -11.53
N ILE A 102 -8.01 -1.07 -10.37
CA ILE A 102 -6.69 -0.45 -10.16
C ILE A 102 -5.63 -1.04 -11.10
N LYS A 103 -5.65 -2.35 -11.33
CA LYS A 103 -4.70 -3.03 -12.23
C LYS A 103 -4.87 -2.58 -13.68
N ASP A 104 -6.11 -2.37 -14.11
CA ASP A 104 -6.42 -1.90 -15.46
C ASP A 104 -5.96 -0.44 -15.65
N GLU A 105 -6.15 0.42 -14.65
CA GLU A 105 -5.78 1.85 -14.71
C GLU A 105 -4.26 2.08 -14.64
N LEU A 106 -3.54 1.37 -13.77
CA LEU A 106 -2.14 1.66 -13.47
C LEU A 106 -1.12 0.83 -14.26
N GLN A 107 -1.56 -0.13 -15.08
CA GLN A 107 -0.69 -1.15 -15.72
C GLN A 107 0.23 -1.90 -14.73
N GLN A 108 -0.05 -1.83 -13.43
CA GLN A 108 0.76 -2.44 -12.36
C GLN A 108 0.26 -3.84 -12.04
N LYS A 109 0.65 -4.81 -12.88
CA LYS A 109 0.24 -6.22 -12.70
C LYS A 109 0.75 -6.89 -11.42
N ASN A 110 1.81 -6.36 -10.80
CA ASN A 110 2.56 -7.03 -9.72
C ASN A 110 2.55 -6.31 -8.36
N SER A 111 1.62 -5.37 -8.12
CA SER A 111 1.54 -4.72 -6.80
C SER A 111 0.90 -5.68 -5.78
N LEU A 112 1.65 -6.05 -4.74
CA LEU A 112 1.16 -6.89 -3.65
C LEU A 112 0.22 -6.06 -2.76
N THR A 113 -1.02 -6.50 -2.54
CA THR A 113 -1.99 -5.82 -1.66
C THR A 113 -2.06 -6.47 -0.27
N TYR A 114 -2.62 -5.77 0.74
CA TYR A 114 -2.83 -6.40 2.06
C TYR A 114 -3.74 -7.63 1.96
N PHE A 115 -4.71 -7.57 1.05
CA PHE A 115 -5.54 -8.71 0.69
C PHE A 115 -4.74 -9.89 0.12
N ASP A 116 -3.71 -9.64 -0.70
CA ASP A 116 -2.84 -10.71 -1.20
C ASP A 116 -1.97 -11.33 -0.12
N VAL A 117 -1.49 -10.52 0.84
CA VAL A 117 -0.80 -11.03 2.03
C VAL A 117 -1.72 -11.88 2.87
N TRP A 118 -2.89 -11.33 3.25
CA TRP A 118 -3.91 -12.04 4.02
C TRP A 118 -4.30 -13.39 3.41
N LYS A 119 -4.46 -13.47 2.07
CA LYS A 119 -4.71 -14.74 1.37
C LYS A 119 -3.58 -15.76 1.53
N LYS A 120 -2.33 -15.31 1.62
CA LYS A 120 -1.14 -16.15 1.77
C LYS A 120 -0.81 -16.46 3.23
N THR A 121 -1.33 -15.68 4.19
CA THR A 121 -1.05 -15.81 5.63
C THR A 121 -2.21 -16.43 6.41
N GLY A 122 -2.94 -17.36 5.79
CA GLY A 122 -3.99 -18.14 6.47
C GLY A 122 -5.32 -17.42 6.64
N GLN A 123 -5.49 -16.23 6.06
CA GLN A 123 -6.76 -15.50 6.01
C GLN A 123 -7.39 -15.28 7.39
N LYS A 124 -6.62 -14.76 8.34
CA LYS A 124 -7.04 -14.48 9.73
C LYS A 124 -8.36 -13.69 9.77
N LYS A 125 -9.33 -14.19 10.56
CA LYS A 125 -10.65 -13.60 10.76
C LYS A 125 -10.90 -13.43 12.26
N ILE A 126 -11.24 -12.22 12.68
CA ILE A 126 -11.56 -11.91 14.07
C ILE A 126 -13.03 -11.51 14.16
N VAL A 127 -13.77 -12.16 15.06
CA VAL A 127 -15.19 -11.87 15.29
C VAL A 127 -15.34 -11.16 16.63
N LEU A 128 -15.91 -9.96 16.59
CA LEU A 128 -16.11 -9.04 17.69
C LEU A 128 -17.61 -8.85 17.92
N LYS A 129 -17.97 -8.40 19.12
CA LYS A 129 -19.34 -8.03 19.45
C LYS A 129 -19.52 -6.53 19.53
N ILE A 130 -20.68 -6.09 19.05
CA ILE A 130 -21.23 -4.76 19.20
C ILE A 130 -22.64 -4.86 19.78
N SER A 131 -23.07 -3.76 20.38
CA SER A 131 -24.27 -3.69 21.22
C SER A 131 -25.44 -2.95 20.60
N SER A 132 -25.23 -2.29 19.45
CA SER A 132 -26.32 -1.58 18.77
C SER A 132 -26.06 -1.36 17.26
N LEU A 133 -27.09 -0.86 16.57
CA LEU A 133 -27.00 -0.45 15.17
C LEU A 133 -26.18 0.83 14.99
N GLU A 134 -26.27 1.75 15.96
CA GLU A 134 -25.51 3.00 15.96
C GLU A 134 -24.00 2.73 16.02
N GLU A 135 -23.58 1.78 16.88
CA GLU A 135 -22.19 1.33 16.97
C GLU A 135 -21.70 0.72 15.64
N MET A 136 -22.57 -0.01 14.93
CA MET A 136 -22.27 -0.54 13.59
C MET A 136 -21.98 0.58 12.58
N PHE A 137 -22.81 1.62 12.55
CA PHE A 137 -22.62 2.74 11.63
C PHE A 137 -21.43 3.62 12.01
N GLU A 138 -21.10 3.73 13.30
CA GLU A 138 -19.88 4.41 13.74
C GLU A 138 -18.63 3.67 13.22
N ILE A 139 -18.61 2.34 13.32
CA ILE A 139 -17.53 1.50 12.77
C ILE A 139 -17.42 1.68 11.27
N GLU A 140 -18.54 1.68 10.54
CA GLU A 140 -18.56 1.91 9.10
C GLU A 140 -17.97 3.29 8.76
N SER A 141 -18.40 4.35 9.46
CA SER A 141 -17.91 5.70 9.23
C SER A 141 -16.40 5.81 9.49
N LYS A 142 -15.89 5.21 10.57
CA LYS A 142 -14.46 5.17 10.88
C LYS A 142 -13.67 4.42 9.81
N ALA A 143 -14.16 3.28 9.35
CA ALA A 143 -13.53 2.50 8.28
C ALA A 143 -13.49 3.25 6.94
N GLN A 144 -14.59 3.93 6.59
CA GLN A 144 -14.65 4.75 5.37
C GLN A 144 -13.67 5.92 5.38
N LYS A 145 -13.46 6.57 6.54
CA LYS A 145 -12.45 7.63 6.69
C LYS A 145 -11.02 7.13 6.43
N GLU A 146 -10.75 5.87 6.74
CA GLU A 146 -9.48 5.18 6.44
C GLU A 146 -9.44 4.57 5.02
N ASN A 147 -10.44 4.85 4.17
CA ASN A 147 -10.61 4.29 2.81
C ASN A 147 -10.70 2.76 2.78
N LEU A 148 -11.23 2.15 3.85
CA LEU A 148 -11.41 0.71 3.95
C LEU A 148 -12.76 0.28 3.38
N ILE A 149 -12.76 -0.84 2.67
CA ILE A 149 -13.98 -1.51 2.22
C ILE A 149 -14.67 -2.17 3.42
N THR A 150 -15.96 -1.89 3.55
CA THR A 150 -16.85 -2.55 4.51
C THR A 150 -18.00 -3.26 3.80
N SER A 151 -18.68 -4.16 4.51
CA SER A 151 -19.99 -4.65 4.12
C SER A 151 -20.86 -4.93 5.33
N ILE A 152 -22.03 -4.30 5.37
CA ILE A 152 -23.10 -4.61 6.31
C ILE A 152 -24.01 -5.67 5.68
N ILE A 153 -24.33 -6.71 6.44
CA ILE A 153 -25.26 -7.75 6.01
C ILE A 153 -26.61 -7.55 6.66
N VAL A 154 -27.62 -7.57 5.80
CA VAL A 154 -29.04 -7.46 6.17
C VAL A 154 -29.65 -8.85 6.08
N ASP A 155 -30.29 -9.29 7.17
CA ASP A 155 -31.02 -10.55 7.14
C ASP A 155 -32.34 -10.37 6.38
N ALA A 156 -32.50 -11.14 5.30
CA ALA A 156 -33.69 -11.10 4.44
C ALA A 156 -34.94 -11.73 5.09
N GLY A 157 -34.96 -11.97 6.41
CA GLY A 157 -36.15 -12.37 7.16
C GLY A 157 -36.60 -13.82 6.95
N ARG A 158 -35.70 -14.76 6.61
CA ARG A 158 -36.06 -16.20 6.52
C ARG A 158 -36.08 -16.92 7.90
N THR A 159 -35.87 -16.19 9.01
CA THR A 159 -35.80 -16.72 10.38
C THR A 159 -36.11 -15.62 11.43
N GLN A 160 -36.54 -16.03 12.64
CA GLN A 160 -36.58 -15.43 14.00
C GLN A 160 -36.36 -13.91 14.31
N ILE A 161 -35.89 -13.05 13.41
CA ILE A 161 -35.67 -11.61 13.61
C ILE A 161 -36.56 -10.84 12.63
N GLU A 162 -36.92 -9.59 12.96
CA GLU A 162 -37.62 -8.69 12.04
C GLU A 162 -36.93 -8.65 10.66
N PRO A 163 -37.68 -8.79 9.56
CA PRO A 163 -37.12 -8.72 8.22
C PRO A 163 -36.33 -7.43 8.01
N ASN A 164 -35.24 -7.51 7.25
CA ASN A 164 -34.37 -6.37 6.91
C ASN A 164 -33.56 -5.81 8.09
N THR A 165 -33.17 -6.65 9.05
CA THR A 165 -32.30 -6.23 10.16
C THR A 165 -30.82 -6.36 9.78
N GLU A 166 -30.03 -5.30 9.97
CA GLU A 166 -28.57 -5.34 9.87
C GLU A 166 -27.98 -6.20 10.99
N THR A 167 -27.13 -7.15 10.65
CA THR A 167 -26.65 -8.19 11.59
C THR A 167 -25.15 -8.11 11.86
N VAL A 168 -24.36 -8.03 10.80
CA VAL A 168 -22.89 -8.11 10.85
C VAL A 168 -22.30 -7.08 9.90
N ILE A 169 -21.31 -6.33 10.37
CA ILE A 169 -20.42 -5.56 9.52
C ILE A 169 -19.06 -6.25 9.41
N ALA A 170 -18.54 -6.41 8.20
CA ALA A 170 -17.16 -6.83 7.96
C ALA A 170 -16.31 -5.67 7.44
N ILE A 171 -15.05 -5.64 7.85
CA ILE A 171 -14.00 -4.71 7.39
C ILE A 171 -12.95 -5.50 6.63
N GLU A 172 -12.51 -4.99 5.48
CA GLU A 172 -11.49 -5.62 4.64
C GLU A 172 -10.18 -5.97 5.38
N PRO A 173 -9.40 -6.95 4.89
CA PRO A 173 -8.19 -7.37 5.58
C PRO A 173 -7.10 -6.32 5.43
N VAL A 174 -6.63 -5.84 6.58
CA VAL A 174 -5.54 -4.87 6.72
C VAL A 174 -4.65 -5.25 7.90
N PRO A 175 -3.45 -4.64 8.02
CA PRO A 175 -2.61 -4.82 9.19
C PRO A 175 -3.36 -4.53 10.50
N ASP A 176 -3.00 -5.26 11.55
CA ASP A 176 -3.60 -5.11 12.87
C ASP A 176 -3.61 -3.66 13.37
N GLU A 177 -2.52 -2.92 13.14
CA GLU A 177 -2.38 -1.50 13.51
C GLU A 177 -3.42 -0.58 12.86
N ILE A 178 -3.87 -0.90 11.64
CA ILE A 178 -4.85 -0.08 10.91
C ILE A 178 -6.25 -0.37 11.46
N VAL A 179 -6.65 -1.64 11.52
CA VAL A 179 -8.01 -2.00 11.93
C VAL A 179 -8.25 -1.78 13.42
N ASN A 180 -7.22 -1.90 14.27
CA ASN A 180 -7.35 -1.66 15.70
C ASN A 180 -7.67 -0.19 16.03
N LYS A 181 -7.38 0.78 15.16
CA LYS A 181 -7.85 2.18 15.33
C LYS A 181 -9.38 2.29 15.28
N ILE A 182 -10.04 1.31 14.69
CA ILE A 182 -11.49 1.28 14.49
C ILE A 182 -12.15 0.35 15.51
N THR A 183 -11.57 -0.83 15.74
CA THR A 183 -12.20 -1.92 16.50
C THR A 183 -11.40 -2.39 17.72
N GLY A 184 -10.31 -1.70 18.08
CA GLY A 184 -9.37 -2.15 19.12
C GLY A 184 -9.98 -2.27 20.53
N ASP A 185 -11.01 -1.47 20.83
CA ASP A 185 -11.69 -1.47 22.12
C ASP A 185 -12.85 -2.49 22.19
N LEU A 186 -13.18 -3.14 21.07
CA LEU A 186 -14.27 -4.11 21.00
C LEU A 186 -13.83 -5.46 21.55
N LYS A 187 -14.79 -6.15 22.17
CA LYS A 187 -14.56 -7.48 22.76
C LYS A 187 -14.79 -8.57 21.73
N LEU A 188 -14.12 -9.71 21.90
CA LEU A 188 -14.45 -10.94 21.17
C LEU A 188 -15.92 -11.33 21.42
N LEU A 189 -16.57 -11.86 20.38
CA LEU A 189 -17.96 -12.33 20.42
C LEU A 189 -18.16 -13.51 21.37
#